data_AF-A0A412Y6N9-F1
#
_entry.id   AF-A0A412Y6N9-F1
#
_cell.length_a   1.000
_cell.length_b   1.000
_cell.length_c   1.000
_cell.angle_alpha   90.00
_cell.angle_beta   90.00
_cell.angle_gamma   90.00
#
_symmetry.space_group_name_H-M   'P 1'
#
loop_
_entity.id
_entity.type
_entity.pdbx_description
1 polymer ?
#
loop_
_entity_poly.entity_id
_entity_poly.type
_entity_poly.pdbx_seq_one_letter_code
_entity_poly.pdbx_strand_id
1 'polypeptide(L)'
;MANVRIWRVLGILWGLVVCSSCGDDNEYPVFKFGEDGTCYYPSVSAISQESFEETVVGYGWKHVSTHEIRENGECLKEEYYAGLDGAGPSYYYFESAASLKTFMHVDAYPVNGFRTSAYKYIDANRVVVNNQHMIWQILSVDKDLLKAVEYLGVRADGIKVYGYVTYKRMTEQELAECRESYPVDLSNLKDLVISVTEENVFVNGKEFEFDVLESNGAYIVKALNEGTCSITCDDNHVKVKLLKSSATITVSDILKHRRFWLFSTDEELEPTGTDIYDFTYTELILDKSKELVAPDGYVLNYKSARMETKAREEYYGSILSKYNPSGLAVVDTDKQVRFFRLNRGEIYLNELLPPTVLDELAEAGEGHVIEYKLELVNAAGAVFQVLPFKVVYK
;
A
#
# COMPACT_ATOMS: atom_id res chain seq x y z
N MET A 1 -42.87 48.96 56.71
CA MET A 1 -42.21 49.19 55.42
C MET A 1 -42.71 48.14 54.43
N ALA A 2 -43.30 48.64 53.33
CA ALA A 2 -43.80 48.02 52.09
C ALA A 2 -43.79 46.47 52.00
N ASN A 3 -44.96 45.80 52.02
CA ASN A 3 -45.96 45.56 50.95
C ASN A 3 -45.75 44.19 50.26
N VAL A 4 -46.53 43.16 50.64
CA VAL A 4 -47.73 42.64 49.93
C VAL A 4 -47.35 41.83 48.67
N ARG A 5 -47.24 40.49 48.78
CA ARG A 5 -48.22 39.46 48.32
C ARG A 5 -48.84 39.75 46.95
N ILE A 6 -48.83 38.76 46.03
CA ILE A 6 -50.03 38.15 45.42
C ILE A 6 -49.64 37.24 44.24
N TRP A 7 -50.21 36.03 44.28
CA TRP A 7 -50.32 35.07 43.19
C TRP A 7 -51.11 35.61 41.99
N ARG A 8 -50.71 35.29 40.76
CA ARG A 8 -51.53 35.40 39.53
C ARG A 8 -51.28 34.14 38.70
N VAL A 9 -52.22 33.19 38.58
CA VAL A 9 -53.45 33.18 37.77
C VAL A 9 -53.17 33.25 36.27
N LEU A 10 -53.57 32.16 35.60
CA LEU A 10 -53.71 31.96 34.16
C LEU A 10 -54.29 33.18 33.44
N GLY A 11 -53.71 33.49 32.28
CA GLY A 11 -54.30 34.40 31.30
C GLY A 11 -53.83 34.02 29.90
N ILE A 12 -54.67 33.25 29.20
CA ILE A 12 -54.60 33.00 27.76
C ILE A 12 -54.74 34.33 27.03
N LEU A 13 -53.79 34.66 26.14
CA LEU A 13 -54.04 35.64 25.09
C LEU A 13 -53.53 35.06 23.77
N TRP A 14 -54.50 34.69 22.92
CA TRP A 14 -54.33 34.42 21.52
C TRP A 14 -53.71 35.63 20.80
N GLY A 15 -52.55 35.43 20.18
CA GLY A 15 -52.01 36.29 19.15
C GLY A 15 -51.71 35.43 17.93
N LEU A 16 -52.43 35.68 16.83
CA LEU A 16 -52.25 35.03 15.54
C LEU A 16 -50.77 35.03 15.14
N VAL A 17 -50.12 33.87 15.21
CA VAL A 17 -48.95 33.60 14.38
C VAL A 17 -49.51 33.23 13.01
N VAL A 18 -49.40 34.18 12.09
CA VAL A 18 -49.57 33.93 10.67
C VAL A 18 -48.51 32.89 10.32
N CYS A 19 -48.95 31.67 10.04
CA CYS A 19 -48.12 30.65 9.41
C CYS A 19 -47.68 31.19 8.05
N SER A 20 -46.54 31.88 8.00
CA SER A 20 -45.73 31.86 6.79
C SER A 20 -45.23 30.43 6.63
N SER A 21 -46.02 29.66 5.89
CA SER A 21 -45.58 28.47 5.18
C SER A 21 -44.28 28.81 4.43
N CYS A 22 -43.14 28.50 5.03
CA CYS A 22 -41.88 28.36 4.32
C CYS A 22 -41.91 26.96 3.72
N GLY A 23 -42.06 26.90 2.39
CA GLY A 23 -42.26 25.66 1.65
C GLY A 23 -41.18 24.62 1.94
N ASP A 24 -41.59 23.55 2.59
CA ASP A 24 -41.06 22.22 2.33
C ASP A 24 -41.43 21.87 0.89
N ASP A 25 -40.42 21.79 0.01
CA ASP A 25 -40.34 20.88 -1.16
C ASP A 25 -39.12 21.30 -2.01
N ASN A 26 -37.90 20.96 -1.54
CA ASN A 26 -36.70 20.97 -2.40
C ASN A 26 -36.80 19.80 -3.38
N GLU A 27 -37.57 19.97 -4.45
CA GLU A 27 -37.66 18.97 -5.52
C GLU A 27 -36.36 19.01 -6.35
N TYR A 28 -35.64 17.88 -6.38
CA TYR A 28 -34.46 17.75 -7.23
C TYR A 28 -34.85 17.77 -8.72
N PRO A 29 -33.96 18.24 -9.62
CA PRO A 29 -34.19 18.09 -11.05
C PRO A 29 -34.30 16.61 -11.45
N VAL A 30 -35.07 16.33 -12.50
CA VAL A 30 -35.13 14.99 -13.11
C VAL A 30 -34.15 14.94 -14.28
N PHE A 31 -33.22 14.01 -14.22
CA PHE A 31 -32.15 13.82 -15.20
C PHE A 31 -32.54 12.78 -16.26
N LYS A 32 -31.75 12.73 -17.33
CA LYS A 32 -31.89 11.74 -18.40
C LYS A 32 -30.55 11.06 -18.69
N PHE A 33 -30.62 9.85 -19.21
CA PHE A 33 -29.46 9.09 -19.65
C PHE A 33 -29.47 8.96 -21.17
N GLY A 34 -28.32 9.18 -21.80
CA GLY A 34 -28.09 8.88 -23.21
C GLY A 34 -27.91 7.38 -23.45
N GLU A 35 -27.87 6.98 -24.72
CA GLU A 35 -27.65 5.57 -25.12
C GLU A 35 -26.30 5.01 -24.64
N ASP A 36 -25.31 5.88 -24.41
CA ASP A 36 -23.97 5.56 -23.90
C ASP A 36 -23.89 5.51 -22.35
N GLY A 37 -25.04 5.65 -21.68
CA GLY A 37 -25.16 5.73 -20.23
C GLY A 37 -24.66 7.04 -19.64
N THR A 38 -24.48 8.10 -20.44
CA THR A 38 -24.09 9.42 -19.92
C THR A 38 -25.31 10.16 -19.37
N CYS A 39 -25.24 10.56 -18.10
CA CYS A 39 -26.28 11.35 -17.44
C CYS A 39 -26.20 12.83 -17.85
N TYR A 40 -27.35 13.47 -18.08
CA TYR A 40 -27.44 14.89 -18.38
C TYR A 40 -28.78 15.48 -17.94
N TYR A 41 -28.80 16.80 -17.75
CA TYR A 41 -29.99 17.59 -17.56
C TYR A 41 -30.45 18.18 -18.91
N PRO A 42 -31.68 17.88 -19.38
CA PRO A 42 -32.11 18.22 -20.74
C PRO A 42 -32.41 19.71 -20.95
N SER A 43 -32.66 20.47 -19.89
CA SER A 43 -33.14 21.86 -19.96
C SER A 43 -32.16 22.84 -19.34
N VAL A 44 -30.86 22.63 -19.56
CA VAL A 44 -29.82 23.53 -19.07
C VAL A 44 -29.81 24.86 -19.84
N SER A 45 -29.75 25.98 -19.13
CA SER A 45 -29.51 27.29 -19.77
C SER A 45 -28.05 27.37 -20.21
N ALA A 46 -27.81 27.80 -21.45
CA ALA A 46 -26.45 27.93 -21.98
C ALA A 46 -25.63 28.94 -21.17
N ILE A 47 -24.44 28.55 -20.74
CA ILE A 47 -23.46 29.42 -20.09
C ILE A 47 -22.37 29.68 -21.14
N SER A 48 -22.17 30.95 -21.50
CA SER A 48 -21.11 31.32 -22.45
C SER A 48 -19.74 31.01 -21.86
N GLN A 49 -18.74 30.83 -22.72
CA GLN A 49 -17.36 30.66 -22.27
C GLN A 49 -16.89 31.86 -21.43
N GLU A 50 -17.22 33.09 -21.84
CA GLU A 50 -16.91 34.31 -21.08
C GLU A 50 -17.53 34.29 -19.68
N SER A 51 -18.81 33.90 -19.57
CA SER A 51 -19.49 33.81 -18.27
C SER A 51 -18.91 32.71 -17.40
N PHE A 52 -18.53 31.57 -17.98
CA PHE A 52 -17.83 30.50 -17.26
C PHE A 52 -16.46 30.96 -16.74
N GLU A 53 -15.67 31.62 -17.58
CA GLU A 53 -14.37 32.15 -17.20
C GLU A 53 -14.48 33.24 -16.12
N GLU A 54 -15.47 34.12 -16.20
CA GLU A 54 -15.72 35.18 -15.21
C GLU A 54 -16.16 34.62 -13.85
N THR A 55 -16.98 33.55 -13.85
CA THR A 55 -17.65 33.09 -12.62
C THR A 55 -17.07 31.84 -11.99
N VAL A 56 -16.35 31.00 -12.75
CA VAL A 56 -15.82 29.71 -12.26
C VAL A 56 -14.31 29.71 -12.18
N VAL A 57 -13.64 30.24 -13.19
CA VAL A 57 -12.18 30.27 -13.28
C VAL A 57 -11.61 31.28 -12.28
N GLY A 58 -10.48 30.92 -11.66
CA GLY A 58 -9.85 31.68 -10.59
C GLY A 58 -10.42 31.38 -9.19
N TYR A 59 -11.45 30.53 -9.08
CA TYR A 59 -12.13 30.25 -7.80
C TYR A 59 -12.01 28.80 -7.34
N GLY A 60 -11.91 28.65 -6.01
CA GLY A 60 -12.04 27.37 -5.31
C GLY A 60 -13.51 27.01 -5.08
N TRP A 61 -13.82 25.72 -5.08
CA TRP A 61 -15.16 25.17 -4.96
C TRP A 61 -15.13 24.02 -3.96
N LYS A 62 -15.72 24.25 -2.78
CA LYS A 62 -15.86 23.24 -1.72
C LYS A 62 -17.16 22.49 -1.89
N HIS A 63 -17.12 21.18 -1.67
CA HIS A 63 -18.32 20.34 -1.73
C HIS A 63 -19.33 20.74 -0.64
N VAL A 64 -20.61 20.68 -0.98
CA VAL A 64 -21.74 20.90 -0.06
C VAL A 64 -22.59 19.65 0.03
N SER A 65 -22.99 19.09 -1.11
CA SER A 65 -23.77 17.86 -1.17
C SER A 65 -23.64 17.15 -2.52
N THR A 66 -23.77 15.83 -2.50
CA THR A 66 -23.86 14.95 -3.66
C THR A 66 -25.06 14.03 -3.47
N HIS A 67 -25.97 14.01 -4.43
CA HIS A 67 -27.12 13.10 -4.44
C HIS A 67 -27.05 12.18 -5.65
N GLU A 68 -26.94 10.87 -5.43
CA GLU A 68 -26.86 9.90 -6.52
C GLU A 68 -28.13 9.97 -7.39
N ILE A 69 -27.93 9.94 -8.71
CA ILE A 69 -29.01 9.95 -9.70
C ILE A 69 -29.31 8.50 -10.07
N ARG A 70 -30.53 8.05 -9.78
CA ARG A 70 -31.03 6.72 -10.12
C ARG A 70 -31.23 6.58 -11.64
N GLU A 71 -31.37 5.34 -12.10
CA GLU A 71 -31.63 5.03 -13.52
C GLU A 71 -32.89 5.71 -14.08
N ASN A 72 -33.89 5.95 -13.23
CA ASN A 72 -35.11 6.68 -13.61
C ASN A 72 -34.91 8.20 -13.70
N GLY A 73 -33.71 8.71 -13.41
CA GLY A 73 -33.35 10.13 -13.45
C GLY A 73 -33.60 10.89 -12.15
N GLU A 74 -34.17 10.27 -11.11
CA GLU A 74 -34.44 10.93 -9.83
C GLU A 74 -33.22 10.87 -8.89
N CYS A 75 -33.01 11.93 -8.11
CA CYS A 75 -31.98 11.94 -7.07
C CYS A 75 -32.42 11.17 -5.81
N LEU A 76 -31.47 10.44 -5.21
CA LEU A 76 -31.56 10.05 -3.80
C LEU A 76 -31.62 11.29 -2.91
N LYS A 77 -32.35 11.20 -1.79
CA LYS A 77 -32.42 12.30 -0.82
C LYS A 77 -31.23 12.29 0.13
N GLU A 78 -30.68 11.12 0.36
CA GLU A 78 -29.51 10.89 1.18
C GLU A 78 -28.27 11.52 0.52
N GLU A 79 -27.36 12.02 1.35
CA GLU A 79 -26.04 12.45 0.89
C GLU A 79 -25.22 11.22 0.48
N TYR A 80 -24.72 11.19 -0.75
CA TYR A 80 -24.05 10.04 -1.34
C TYR A 80 -22.85 9.56 -0.53
N TYR A 81 -22.04 10.50 -0.02
CA TYR A 81 -20.87 10.16 0.78
C TYR A 81 -21.20 9.83 2.24
N ALA A 82 -22.44 10.01 2.69
CA ALA A 82 -22.83 9.71 4.06
C ALA A 82 -22.82 8.18 4.29
N GLY A 83 -21.86 7.72 5.11
CA GLY A 83 -21.72 6.31 5.44
C GLY A 83 -20.92 5.48 4.44
N LEU A 84 -20.26 6.12 3.47
CA LEU A 84 -19.25 5.44 2.66
C LEU A 84 -17.91 5.40 3.42
N ASP A 85 -17.37 4.20 3.59
CA ASP A 85 -16.01 4.01 4.08
C ASP A 85 -15.04 4.09 2.91
N GLY A 86 -14.02 4.94 3.04
CA GLY A 86 -12.94 5.07 2.05
C GLY A 86 -13.28 5.82 0.75
N ALA A 87 -14.40 6.54 0.73
CA ALA A 87 -14.75 7.45 -0.35
C ALA A 87 -15.25 8.78 0.23
N GLY A 88 -14.79 9.89 -0.34
CA GLY A 88 -15.18 11.23 0.07
C GLY A 88 -15.29 12.19 -1.11
N PRO A 89 -15.93 13.34 -0.92
CA PRO A 89 -16.02 14.36 -1.95
C PRO A 89 -14.65 14.95 -2.26
N SER A 90 -14.46 15.39 -3.50
CA SER A 90 -13.31 16.20 -3.89
C SER A 90 -13.65 17.69 -3.82
N TYR A 91 -12.64 18.52 -3.58
CA TYR A 91 -12.74 19.97 -3.77
C TYR A 91 -11.99 20.39 -5.01
N TYR A 92 -12.38 21.52 -5.60
CA TYR A 92 -11.86 21.92 -6.90
C TYR A 92 -11.33 23.33 -6.88
N TYR A 93 -10.29 23.60 -7.66
CA TYR A 93 -9.82 24.95 -7.93
C TYR A 93 -9.50 25.09 -9.42
N PHE A 94 -10.32 25.88 -10.10
CA PHE A 94 -10.11 26.20 -11.52
C PHE A 94 -9.03 27.26 -11.63
N GLU A 95 -7.77 26.86 -11.48
CA GLU A 95 -6.61 27.75 -11.40
C GLU A 95 -6.47 28.67 -12.63
N SER A 96 -6.80 28.17 -13.81
CA SER A 96 -6.87 28.95 -15.05
C SER A 96 -7.86 28.31 -16.02
N ALA A 97 -8.10 28.94 -17.18
CA ALA A 97 -9.04 28.44 -18.19
C ALA A 97 -8.71 27.02 -18.74
N ALA A 98 -7.52 26.47 -18.42
CA ALA A 98 -7.09 25.15 -18.85
C ALA A 98 -6.49 24.29 -17.73
N SER A 99 -6.42 24.77 -16.47
CA SER A 99 -5.81 24.05 -15.33
C SER A 99 -6.82 23.89 -14.20
N LEU A 100 -7.06 22.65 -13.77
CA LEU A 100 -7.93 22.29 -12.66
C LEU A 100 -7.12 21.55 -11.59
N LYS A 101 -7.18 22.04 -10.35
CA LYS A 101 -6.71 21.30 -9.18
C LYS A 101 -7.87 20.59 -8.52
N THR A 102 -7.71 19.29 -8.29
CA THR A 102 -8.65 18.45 -7.54
C THR A 102 -8.00 18.06 -6.23
N PHE A 103 -8.55 18.51 -5.10
CA PHE A 103 -8.10 18.19 -3.76
C PHE A 103 -8.87 16.97 -3.24
N MET A 104 -8.13 15.98 -2.74
CA MET A 104 -8.72 14.71 -2.31
C MET A 104 -7.85 14.00 -1.27
N HIS A 105 -8.51 13.19 -0.45
CA HIS A 105 -7.84 12.14 0.32
C HIS A 105 -7.67 10.90 -0.57
N VAL A 106 -6.54 10.20 -0.46
CA VAL A 106 -6.29 8.97 -1.22
C VAL A 106 -6.02 7.83 -0.27
N ASP A 107 -6.95 6.90 -0.09
CA ASP A 107 -6.75 5.79 0.86
C ASP A 107 -5.54 4.90 0.54
N ALA A 108 -5.24 4.70 -0.76
CA ALA A 108 -4.09 3.91 -1.19
C ALA A 108 -2.75 4.47 -0.70
N TYR A 109 -2.70 5.78 -0.46
CA TYR A 109 -1.57 6.49 0.14
C TYR A 109 -2.17 7.45 1.17
N PRO A 110 -2.31 7.09 2.45
CA PRO A 110 -3.18 7.77 3.42
C PRO A 110 -2.76 9.23 3.71
N VAL A 111 -2.95 10.08 2.72
CA VAL A 111 -2.46 11.45 2.60
C VAL A 111 -3.54 12.30 1.96
N ASN A 112 -3.52 13.57 2.35
CA ASN A 112 -4.29 14.61 1.68
C ASN A 112 -3.41 15.25 0.62
N GLY A 113 -3.87 15.27 -0.62
CA GLY A 113 -3.13 15.85 -1.72
C GLY A 113 -4.02 16.46 -2.79
N PHE A 114 -3.39 16.93 -3.86
CA PHE A 114 -4.07 17.47 -5.02
C PHE A 114 -3.53 16.87 -6.30
N ARG A 115 -4.38 16.79 -7.33
CA ARG A 115 -3.98 16.52 -8.71
C ARG A 115 -4.23 17.75 -9.56
N THR A 116 -3.25 18.10 -10.38
CA THR A 116 -3.38 19.13 -11.41
C THR A 116 -3.64 18.46 -12.75
N SER A 117 -4.77 18.78 -13.36
CA SER A 117 -5.20 18.20 -14.62
C SER A 117 -5.55 19.30 -15.63
N ALA A 118 -5.26 19.04 -16.90
CA ALA A 118 -5.80 19.86 -17.97
C ALA A 118 -7.29 19.59 -18.15
N TYR A 119 -8.08 20.64 -18.37
CA TYR A 119 -9.49 20.51 -18.70
C TYR A 119 -9.89 21.35 -19.91
N LYS A 120 -11.07 21.06 -20.47
CA LYS A 120 -11.72 21.88 -21.49
C LYS A 120 -13.16 22.17 -21.10
N TYR A 121 -13.56 23.43 -21.21
CA TYR A 121 -14.97 23.81 -21.24
C TYR A 121 -15.48 23.70 -22.68
N ILE A 122 -16.53 22.91 -22.89
CA ILE A 122 -17.10 22.60 -24.21
C ILE A 122 -18.62 22.82 -24.20
N ASP A 123 -19.23 22.58 -25.35
CA ASP A 123 -20.67 22.73 -25.58
C ASP A 123 -21.54 22.07 -24.51
N ALA A 124 -22.75 22.63 -24.34
CA ALA A 124 -23.73 22.20 -23.33
C ALA A 124 -23.23 22.30 -21.87
N ASN A 125 -22.39 23.31 -21.60
CA ASN A 125 -21.83 23.64 -20.29
C ASN A 125 -20.98 22.53 -19.69
N ARG A 126 -20.24 21.79 -20.53
CA ARG A 126 -19.50 20.63 -20.06
C ARG A 126 -18.06 20.95 -19.75
N VAL A 127 -17.56 20.41 -18.64
CA VAL A 127 -16.13 20.41 -18.30
C VAL A 127 -15.62 18.99 -18.47
N VAL A 128 -14.60 18.82 -19.30
CA VAL A 128 -13.95 17.53 -19.57
C VAL A 128 -12.51 17.58 -19.07
N VAL A 129 -12.16 16.68 -18.16
CA VAL A 129 -10.82 16.59 -17.55
C VAL A 129 -10.05 15.43 -18.19
N ASN A 130 -8.92 15.72 -18.86
CA ASN A 130 -8.07 14.69 -19.44
C ASN A 130 -7.41 13.85 -18.32
N ASN A 131 -7.25 12.54 -18.55
CA ASN A 131 -6.76 11.51 -17.62
C ASN A 131 -7.75 10.98 -16.55
N GLN A 132 -9.00 11.46 -16.49
CA GLN A 132 -9.96 10.98 -15.47
C GLN A 132 -11.36 10.60 -15.98
N HIS A 133 -11.64 10.68 -17.29
CA HIS A 133 -12.99 10.45 -17.86
C HIS A 133 -14.12 11.24 -17.17
N MET A 134 -13.76 12.25 -16.36
CA MET A 134 -14.70 13.05 -15.60
C MET A 134 -15.32 14.06 -16.55
N ILE A 135 -16.64 13.95 -16.69
CA ILE A 135 -17.47 14.91 -17.41
C ILE A 135 -18.39 15.53 -16.37
N TRP A 136 -18.30 16.85 -16.22
CA TRP A 136 -19.34 17.61 -15.56
C TRP A 136 -20.26 18.22 -16.59
N GLN A 137 -21.55 18.30 -16.28
CA GLN A 137 -22.44 19.26 -16.91
C GLN A 137 -22.82 20.31 -15.87
N ILE A 138 -22.39 21.55 -16.06
CA ILE A 138 -22.74 22.66 -15.17
C ILE A 138 -24.18 23.07 -15.47
N LEU A 139 -25.05 22.93 -14.47
CA LEU A 139 -26.46 23.27 -14.56
C LEU A 139 -26.68 24.76 -14.31
N SER A 140 -25.98 25.31 -13.33
CA SER A 140 -26.09 26.71 -12.93
C SER A 140 -24.88 27.15 -12.12
N VAL A 141 -24.50 28.42 -12.27
CA VAL A 141 -23.62 29.14 -11.36
C VAL A 141 -24.38 30.37 -10.87
N ASP A 142 -24.85 30.35 -9.62
CA ASP A 142 -25.58 31.47 -9.01
C ASP A 142 -24.84 31.96 -7.76
N LYS A 143 -24.36 33.21 -7.81
CA LYS A 143 -23.49 33.83 -6.81
C LYS A 143 -22.30 32.95 -6.47
N ASP A 144 -22.39 32.23 -5.35
CA ASP A 144 -21.35 31.39 -4.77
C ASP A 144 -21.72 29.91 -4.80
N LEU A 145 -22.74 29.50 -5.56
CA LEU A 145 -23.16 28.11 -5.70
C LEU A 145 -22.99 27.64 -7.15
N LEU A 146 -22.28 26.53 -7.31
CA LEU A 146 -22.17 25.79 -8.57
C LEU A 146 -22.92 24.48 -8.41
N LYS A 147 -23.85 24.23 -9.33
CA LYS A 147 -24.63 22.98 -9.38
C LYS A 147 -24.31 22.25 -10.67
N ALA A 148 -24.03 20.96 -10.57
CA ALA A 148 -23.60 20.16 -11.71
C ALA A 148 -24.10 18.72 -11.63
N VAL A 149 -24.08 18.03 -12.77
CA VAL A 149 -24.03 16.56 -12.81
C VAL A 149 -22.58 16.14 -12.90
N GLU A 150 -22.15 15.23 -12.04
CA GLU A 150 -20.79 14.72 -11.97
C GLU A 150 -20.78 13.20 -12.09
N TYR A 151 -19.82 12.67 -12.85
CA TYR A 151 -19.51 11.24 -12.86
C TYR A 151 -18.76 10.86 -11.59
N LEU A 152 -19.33 9.94 -10.79
CA LEU A 152 -18.79 9.54 -9.48
C LEU A 152 -17.93 8.27 -9.55
N GLY A 153 -18.15 7.42 -10.56
CA GLY A 153 -17.42 6.17 -10.72
C GLY A 153 -18.22 5.08 -11.41
N VAL A 154 -17.74 3.85 -11.30
CA VAL A 154 -18.38 2.66 -11.85
C VAL A 154 -18.59 1.64 -10.73
N ARG A 155 -19.78 1.06 -10.65
CA ARG A 155 -20.08 -0.03 -9.72
C ARG A 155 -19.42 -1.34 -10.19
N ALA A 156 -19.34 -2.33 -9.31
CA ALA A 156 -18.73 -3.62 -9.61
C ALA A 156 -19.44 -4.38 -10.75
N ASP A 157 -20.71 -4.07 -11.02
CA ASP A 157 -21.51 -4.59 -12.12
C ASP A 157 -21.27 -3.85 -13.47
N GLY A 158 -20.40 -2.84 -13.49
CA GLY A 158 -20.08 -2.05 -14.67
C GLY A 158 -20.99 -0.84 -14.91
N ILE A 159 -21.96 -0.58 -14.03
CA ILE A 159 -22.88 0.56 -14.17
C ILE A 159 -22.19 1.86 -13.74
N LYS A 160 -22.25 2.88 -14.60
CA LYS A 160 -21.75 4.23 -14.30
C LYS A 160 -22.66 4.92 -13.28
N VAL A 161 -22.06 5.55 -12.28
CA VAL A 161 -22.76 6.29 -11.22
C VAL A 161 -22.57 7.79 -11.45
N TYR A 162 -23.66 8.53 -11.35
CA TYR A 162 -23.66 10.00 -11.45
C TYR A 162 -24.30 10.62 -10.22
N GLY A 163 -23.82 11.80 -9.85
CA GLY A 163 -24.37 12.59 -8.76
C GLY A 163 -24.85 13.95 -9.25
N TYR A 164 -25.94 14.43 -8.67
CA TYR A 164 -26.26 15.85 -8.65
C TYR A 164 -25.49 16.49 -7.51
N VAL A 165 -24.56 17.38 -7.85
CA VAL A 165 -23.58 17.92 -6.90
C VAL A 165 -23.76 19.41 -6.76
N THR A 166 -23.67 19.87 -5.52
CA THR A 166 -23.62 21.29 -5.16
C THR A 166 -22.26 21.61 -4.56
N TYR A 167 -21.60 22.61 -5.13
CA TYR A 167 -20.38 23.21 -4.61
C TYR A 167 -20.66 24.64 -4.17
N LYS A 168 -19.91 25.09 -3.17
CA LYS A 168 -19.87 26.48 -2.73
C LYS A 168 -18.52 27.11 -3.07
N ARG A 169 -18.52 28.34 -3.55
CA ARG A 169 -17.29 29.10 -3.80
C ARG A 169 -16.55 29.30 -2.48
N MET A 170 -15.27 28.97 -2.47
CA MET A 170 -14.35 29.25 -1.38
C MET A 170 -14.00 30.75 -1.37
N THR A 171 -13.88 31.33 -0.19
CA THR A 171 -13.18 32.63 -0.05
C THR A 171 -11.68 32.45 -0.33
N GLU A 172 -10.94 33.55 -0.54
CA GLU A 172 -9.48 33.47 -0.69
C GLU A 172 -8.81 32.78 0.52
N GLN A 173 -9.30 33.05 1.73
CA GLN A 173 -8.83 32.40 2.95
C GLN A 173 -9.14 30.90 2.95
N GLU A 174 -10.39 30.51 2.64
CA GLU A 174 -10.78 29.09 2.60
C GLU A 174 -9.98 28.31 1.55
N LEU A 175 -9.67 28.94 0.41
CA LEU A 175 -8.83 28.33 -0.62
C LEU A 175 -7.37 28.18 -0.15
N ALA A 176 -6.82 29.17 0.57
CA ALA A 176 -5.49 29.07 1.16
C ALA A 176 -5.41 27.92 2.19
N GLU A 177 -6.37 27.87 3.12
CA GLU A 177 -6.48 26.80 4.13
C GLU A 177 -6.66 25.41 3.49
N CYS A 178 -7.44 25.33 2.40
CA CYS A 178 -7.57 24.10 1.62
C CYS A 178 -6.21 23.67 1.05
N ARG A 179 -5.45 24.57 0.42
CA ARG A 179 -4.13 24.23 -0.14
C ARG A 179 -3.13 23.77 0.92
N GLU A 180 -3.21 24.30 2.13
CA GLU A 180 -2.38 23.84 3.26
C GLU A 180 -2.81 22.45 3.77
N SER A 181 -4.12 22.17 3.74
CA SER A 181 -4.68 20.88 4.20
C SER A 181 -4.40 19.72 3.24
N TYR A 182 -4.10 20.02 1.97
CA TYR A 182 -3.81 19.06 0.91
C TYR A 182 -2.44 19.34 0.27
N PRO A 183 -1.32 19.14 0.99
CA PRO A 183 -0.01 19.62 0.56
C PRO A 183 0.69 18.73 -0.49
N VAL A 184 0.25 17.48 -0.65
CA VAL A 184 0.95 16.50 -1.50
C VAL A 184 0.54 16.65 -2.96
N ASP A 185 1.48 16.91 -3.87
CA ASP A 185 1.23 16.88 -5.31
C ASP A 185 1.16 15.44 -5.82
N LEU A 186 -0.02 15.01 -6.23
CA LEU A 186 -0.33 13.66 -6.71
C LEU A 186 -0.35 13.57 -8.25
N SER A 187 0.05 14.65 -8.94
CA SER A 187 -0.05 14.74 -10.41
C SER A 187 1.00 13.89 -11.12
N ASN A 188 2.19 13.76 -10.53
CA ASN A 188 3.36 13.09 -11.11
C ASN A 188 4.03 12.15 -10.11
N LEU A 189 3.28 11.14 -9.65
CA LEU A 189 3.80 10.15 -8.73
C LEU A 189 4.87 9.28 -9.41
N LYS A 190 6.02 9.19 -8.78
CA LYS A 190 7.11 8.28 -9.17
C LYS A 190 7.02 7.00 -8.36
N ASP A 191 7.69 5.96 -8.82
CA ASP A 191 7.97 4.81 -7.99
C ASP A 191 9.11 5.12 -7.00
N LEU A 192 9.19 4.33 -5.94
CA LEU A 192 10.34 4.32 -5.03
C LEU A 192 11.34 3.29 -5.53
N VAL A 193 12.41 3.78 -6.16
CA VAL A 193 13.43 2.94 -6.79
C VAL A 193 14.71 2.98 -5.96
N ILE A 194 15.25 1.81 -5.67
CA ILE A 194 16.54 1.63 -4.98
C ILE A 194 17.44 0.74 -5.84
N SER A 195 18.76 0.83 -5.68
CA SER A 195 19.70 0.00 -6.45
C SER A 195 19.65 -1.49 -6.09
N VAL A 196 18.96 -1.85 -5.00
CA VAL A 196 18.70 -3.24 -4.61
C VAL A 196 17.53 -3.82 -5.41
N THR A 197 17.83 -4.82 -6.25
CA THR A 197 16.85 -5.52 -7.09
C THR A 197 16.28 -6.76 -6.44
N GLU A 198 17.08 -7.44 -5.62
CA GLU A 198 16.72 -8.72 -4.99
C GLU A 198 15.94 -8.53 -3.68
N GLU A 199 15.03 -9.47 -3.38
CA GLU A 199 14.32 -9.52 -2.09
C GLU A 199 15.27 -9.95 -0.96
N ASN A 200 16.18 -10.88 -1.24
CA ASN A 200 17.16 -11.42 -0.30
C ASN A 200 18.57 -11.12 -0.81
N VAL A 201 19.34 -10.38 -0.03
CA VAL A 201 20.69 -9.93 -0.37
C VAL A 201 21.69 -10.57 0.59
N PHE A 202 22.69 -11.24 0.03
CA PHE A 202 23.75 -11.91 0.78
C PHE A 202 25.05 -11.13 0.67
N VAL A 203 25.68 -10.84 1.81
CA VAL A 203 26.92 -10.06 1.87
C VAL A 203 28.03 -10.84 2.55
N ASN A 204 29.24 -10.75 1.99
CA ASN A 204 30.44 -11.30 2.60
C ASN A 204 31.06 -10.23 3.52
N GLY A 205 30.71 -10.26 4.80
CA GLY A 205 31.12 -9.28 5.80
C GLY A 205 29.94 -8.55 6.43
N LYS A 206 30.22 -7.42 7.09
CA LYS A 206 29.23 -6.72 7.94
C LYS A 206 28.65 -5.46 7.31
N GLU A 207 29.16 -5.04 6.16
CA GLU A 207 28.81 -3.75 5.56
C GLU A 207 28.16 -3.96 4.20
N PHE A 208 27.12 -3.17 3.93
CA PHE A 208 26.38 -3.17 2.67
C PHE A 208 26.02 -1.74 2.32
N GLU A 209 26.07 -1.40 1.04
CA GLU A 209 25.75 -0.08 0.55
C GLU A 209 24.76 -0.17 -0.61
N PHE A 210 23.84 0.78 -0.68
CA PHE A 210 22.90 0.91 -1.79
C PHE A 210 22.48 2.36 -1.96
N ASP A 211 21.86 2.68 -3.09
CA ASP A 211 21.42 4.03 -3.43
C ASP A 211 19.90 4.08 -3.56
N VAL A 212 19.30 5.19 -3.16
CA VAL A 212 17.93 5.55 -3.48
C VAL A 212 17.95 6.35 -4.79
N LEU A 213 17.37 5.77 -5.84
CA LEU A 213 17.45 6.28 -7.20
C LEU A 213 16.27 7.22 -7.51
N GLU A 214 15.07 6.87 -7.03
CA GLU A 214 13.86 7.69 -7.21
C GLU A 214 12.99 7.65 -5.95
N SER A 215 12.37 8.78 -5.62
CA SER A 215 11.42 8.91 -4.52
C SER A 215 10.48 10.12 -4.73
N ASN A 216 9.35 10.11 -4.05
CA ASN A 216 8.39 11.23 -4.01
C ASN A 216 8.73 12.22 -2.88
N GLY A 217 10.00 12.65 -2.80
CA GLY A 217 10.48 13.62 -1.82
C GLY A 217 11.40 13.01 -0.77
N ALA A 218 11.30 13.46 0.48
CA ALA A 218 12.11 12.91 1.56
C ALA A 218 11.77 11.44 1.78
N TYR A 219 12.80 10.65 2.06
CA TYR A 219 12.67 9.22 2.32
C TYR A 219 13.32 8.85 3.65
N ILE A 220 12.95 7.68 4.16
CA ILE A 220 13.39 7.14 5.43
C ILE A 220 13.88 5.72 5.19
N VAL A 221 15.09 5.43 5.67
CA VAL A 221 15.63 4.06 5.74
C VAL A 221 15.67 3.61 7.18
N LYS A 222 15.12 2.43 7.46
CA LYS A 222 15.06 1.84 8.80
C LYS A 222 15.34 0.35 8.76
N ALA A 223 15.87 -0.16 9.87
CA ALA A 223 15.78 -1.57 10.19
C ALA A 223 14.39 -1.84 10.77
N LEU A 224 13.71 -2.88 10.30
CA LEU A 224 12.42 -3.28 10.87
C LEU A 224 12.57 -3.73 12.34
N ASN A 225 13.68 -4.42 12.63
CA ASN A 225 14.00 -4.93 13.95
C ASN A 225 15.16 -4.13 14.53
N GLU A 226 14.91 -3.39 15.61
CA GLU A 226 15.94 -2.59 16.28
C GLU A 226 17.13 -3.46 16.75
N GLY A 227 18.33 -2.87 16.72
CA GLY A 227 19.56 -3.55 17.14
C GLY A 227 20.07 -4.63 16.19
N THR A 228 19.52 -4.76 14.98
CA THR A 228 20.04 -5.67 13.94
C THR A 228 21.12 -5.04 13.07
N CYS A 229 21.09 -3.71 12.88
CA CYS A 229 22.10 -2.97 12.14
C CYS A 229 22.11 -1.48 12.55
N SER A 230 23.19 -0.79 12.21
CA SER A 230 23.25 0.68 12.16
C SER A 230 23.16 1.15 10.70
N ILE A 231 22.42 2.22 10.46
CA ILE A 231 22.18 2.77 9.12
C ILE A 231 22.61 4.23 9.11
N THR A 232 23.38 4.62 8.11
CA THR A 232 23.76 6.02 7.85
C THR A 232 23.39 6.37 6.42
N CYS A 233 22.72 7.51 6.24
CA CYS A 233 22.34 8.04 4.94
C CYS A 233 23.16 9.30 4.64
N ASP A 234 23.82 9.32 3.49
CA ASP A 234 24.52 10.48 2.93
C ASP A 234 23.85 10.83 1.60
N ASP A 235 22.99 11.85 1.63
CA ASP A 235 22.08 12.22 0.54
C ASP A 235 21.24 11.05 0.01
N ASN A 236 21.60 10.45 -1.13
CA ASN A 236 20.93 9.30 -1.74
C ASN A 236 21.65 7.96 -1.49
N HIS A 237 22.85 8.00 -0.93
CA HIS A 237 23.68 6.84 -0.67
C HIS A 237 23.48 6.35 0.76
N VAL A 238 23.25 5.05 0.92
CA VAL A 238 22.90 4.44 2.20
C VAL A 238 23.93 3.38 2.54
N LYS A 239 24.52 3.50 3.73
CA LYS A 239 25.40 2.48 4.30
C LYS A 239 24.70 1.77 5.44
N VAL A 240 24.76 0.45 5.43
CA VAL A 240 24.21 -0.44 6.44
C VAL A 240 25.36 -1.24 7.03
N LYS A 241 25.50 -1.19 8.35
CA LYS A 241 26.44 -2.03 9.10
C LYS A 241 25.67 -2.98 9.99
N LEU A 242 25.75 -4.26 9.69
CA LEU A 242 25.08 -5.35 10.40
C LEU A 242 25.72 -5.56 11.78
N LEU A 243 24.84 -5.75 12.77
CA LEU A 243 25.17 -6.11 14.16
C LEU A 243 24.75 -7.55 14.48
N LYS A 244 23.95 -8.17 13.61
CA LYS A 244 23.54 -9.57 13.62
C LYS A 244 23.64 -10.13 12.21
N SER A 245 23.63 -11.45 12.06
CA SER A 245 23.75 -12.14 10.77
C SER A 245 22.63 -11.80 9.79
N SER A 246 21.54 -11.17 10.23
CA SER A 246 20.45 -10.76 9.35
C SER A 246 19.78 -9.46 9.81
N ALA A 247 19.33 -8.66 8.86
CA ALA A 247 18.50 -7.47 9.10
C ALA A 247 17.45 -7.32 7.99
N THR A 248 16.25 -6.88 8.36
CA THR A 248 15.22 -6.47 7.38
C THR A 248 15.28 -4.96 7.22
N ILE A 249 15.54 -4.50 5.99
CA ILE A 249 15.64 -3.09 5.68
C ILE A 249 14.37 -2.62 5.00
N THR A 250 13.88 -1.48 5.45
CA THR A 250 12.73 -0.78 4.90
C THR A 250 13.18 0.58 4.38
N VAL A 251 12.85 0.88 3.12
CA VAL A 251 12.98 2.21 2.52
C VAL A 251 11.58 2.70 2.24
N SER A 252 11.22 3.89 2.71
CA SER A 252 9.90 4.46 2.47
C SER A 252 10.00 5.94 2.13
N ASP A 253 9.22 6.40 1.16
CA ASP A 253 8.93 7.82 0.98
C ASP A 253 7.52 8.13 1.53
N ILE A 254 6.97 9.30 1.20
CA ILE A 254 5.63 9.72 1.65
C ILE A 254 4.48 8.83 1.13
N LEU A 255 4.70 8.01 0.09
CA LEU A 255 3.66 7.24 -0.61
C LEU A 255 3.98 5.74 -0.74
N LYS A 256 5.24 5.38 -0.87
CA LYS A 256 5.69 4.04 -1.28
C LYS A 256 6.64 3.45 -0.25
N HIS A 257 6.66 2.12 -0.24
CA HIS A 257 7.50 1.34 0.65
C HIS A 257 8.19 0.21 -0.13
N ARG A 258 9.49 0.06 0.09
CA ARG A 258 10.33 -1.05 -0.39
C ARG A 258 10.92 -1.77 0.80
N ARG A 259 11.05 -3.09 0.69
CA ARG A 259 11.63 -3.96 1.71
C ARG A 259 12.56 -4.97 1.05
N PHE A 260 13.66 -5.26 1.72
CA PHE A 260 14.53 -6.40 1.41
C PHE A 260 15.18 -6.93 2.68
N TRP A 261 15.69 -8.15 2.62
CA TRP A 261 16.42 -8.80 3.71
C TRP A 261 17.91 -8.82 3.38
N LEU A 262 18.73 -8.45 4.35
CA LEU A 262 20.17 -8.60 4.32
C LEU A 262 20.57 -9.78 5.19
N PHE A 263 21.45 -10.62 4.66
CA PHE A 263 22.06 -11.75 5.33
C PHE A 263 23.57 -11.66 5.19
N SER A 264 24.29 -11.94 6.27
CA SER A 264 25.75 -11.93 6.32
C SER A 264 26.28 -13.32 6.63
N THR A 265 27.31 -13.72 5.89
CA THR A 265 28.10 -14.94 6.13
C THR A 265 29.35 -14.68 6.99
N ASP A 266 29.34 -13.57 7.75
CA ASP A 266 30.38 -13.24 8.72
C ASP A 266 30.19 -14.07 9.99
N GLU A 267 31.19 -14.89 10.32
CA GLU A 267 31.13 -15.83 11.45
C GLU A 267 30.97 -15.13 12.80
N GLU A 268 31.44 -13.88 12.93
CA GLU A 268 31.27 -13.11 14.16
C GLU A 268 29.82 -12.68 14.41
N LEU A 269 28.96 -12.78 13.39
CA LEU A 269 27.55 -12.43 13.46
C LEU A 269 26.63 -13.65 13.61
N GLU A 270 27.17 -14.88 13.59
CA GLU A 270 26.40 -16.10 13.73
C GLU A 270 25.59 -16.13 15.04
N PRO A 271 24.33 -16.61 15.01
CA PRO A 271 23.52 -16.70 16.22
C PRO A 271 24.12 -17.71 17.21
N THR A 272 24.13 -17.34 18.49
CA THR A 272 24.62 -18.20 19.57
C THR A 272 23.48 -18.69 20.46
N GLY A 273 23.49 -19.99 20.79
CA GLY A 273 22.66 -20.56 21.87
C GLY A 273 21.20 -20.92 21.53
N THR A 274 20.86 -21.02 20.25
CA THR A 274 19.48 -21.21 19.73
C THR A 274 19.24 -22.60 19.14
N ASP A 275 19.92 -23.62 19.67
CA ASP A 275 19.94 -25.01 19.21
C ASP A 275 18.59 -25.75 19.42
N ILE A 276 17.56 -25.32 18.68
CA ILE A 276 16.14 -25.69 18.86
C ILE A 276 15.74 -26.85 17.94
N TYR A 277 16.28 -26.90 16.72
CA TYR A 277 15.91 -27.86 15.68
C TYR A 277 17.08 -28.75 15.30
N ASP A 278 16.81 -30.01 15.01
CA ASP A 278 17.72 -30.89 14.28
C ASP A 278 17.21 -31.08 12.86
N PHE A 279 18.11 -31.23 11.88
CA PHE A 279 17.73 -31.74 10.56
C PHE A 279 17.71 -33.26 10.55
N THR A 280 16.87 -33.86 9.70
CA THR A 280 16.80 -35.32 9.51
C THR A 280 18.18 -35.94 9.28
N TYR A 281 19.06 -35.23 8.54
CA TYR A 281 20.41 -35.68 8.24
C TYR A 281 21.41 -34.55 8.49
N THR A 282 22.52 -34.86 9.15
CA THR A 282 23.70 -33.99 9.26
C THR A 282 24.85 -34.46 8.36
N GLU A 283 24.80 -35.71 7.93
CA GLU A 283 25.75 -36.34 7.02
C GLU A 283 25.01 -37.29 6.08
N LEU A 284 25.35 -37.25 4.79
CA LEU A 284 24.95 -38.26 3.81
C LEU A 284 26.20 -38.84 3.12
N ILE A 285 26.05 -40.05 2.59
CA ILE A 285 27.06 -40.67 1.73
C ILE A 285 26.56 -40.63 0.29
N LEU A 286 27.41 -40.21 -0.64
CA LEU A 286 27.21 -40.48 -2.07
C LEU A 286 28.00 -41.74 -2.40
N ASP A 287 27.34 -42.82 -2.80
CA ASP A 287 28.03 -44.07 -3.09
C ASP A 287 28.62 -44.12 -4.52
N LYS A 288 29.39 -45.15 -4.83
CA LYS A 288 29.95 -45.40 -6.18
C LYS A 288 28.90 -45.56 -7.29
N SER A 289 27.65 -45.83 -6.94
CA SER A 289 26.51 -45.89 -7.86
C SER A 289 25.84 -44.52 -8.05
N LYS A 290 26.38 -43.47 -7.42
CA LYS A 290 25.83 -42.10 -7.32
C LYS A 290 24.48 -42.04 -6.61
N GLU A 291 24.22 -42.96 -5.69
CA GLU A 291 23.05 -42.95 -4.84
C GLU A 291 23.35 -42.24 -3.50
N LEU A 292 22.39 -41.47 -3.00
CA LEU A 292 22.50 -40.87 -1.67
C LEU A 292 22.08 -41.90 -0.61
N VAL A 293 22.94 -42.11 0.39
CA VAL A 293 22.75 -43.10 1.45
C VAL A 293 22.75 -42.38 2.80
N ALA A 294 21.72 -42.66 3.60
CA ALA A 294 21.58 -42.13 4.95
C ALA A 294 22.57 -42.82 5.92
N PRO A 295 22.82 -42.24 7.11
CA PRO A 295 23.75 -42.81 8.10
C PRO A 295 23.39 -44.23 8.58
N ASP A 296 22.12 -44.62 8.50
CA ASP A 296 21.64 -45.96 8.84
C ASP A 296 21.79 -46.99 7.70
N GLY A 297 22.35 -46.57 6.56
CA GLY A 297 22.57 -47.39 5.37
C GLY A 297 21.38 -47.42 4.41
N TYR A 298 20.31 -46.66 4.66
CA TYR A 298 19.15 -46.61 3.77
C TYR A 298 19.46 -45.77 2.51
N VAL A 299 19.18 -46.33 1.33
CA VAL A 299 19.32 -45.63 0.04
C VAL A 299 18.13 -44.69 -0.16
N LEU A 300 18.41 -43.41 -0.28
CA LEU A 300 17.43 -42.34 -0.42
C LEU A 300 17.02 -42.16 -1.87
N ASN A 301 15.71 -42.07 -2.13
CA ASN A 301 15.21 -41.68 -3.44
C ASN A 301 15.50 -40.19 -3.66
N TYR A 302 16.56 -39.88 -4.42
CA TYR A 302 17.01 -38.50 -4.69
C TYR A 302 15.89 -37.53 -5.11
N LYS A 303 14.90 -37.99 -5.88
CA LYS A 303 13.83 -37.12 -6.40
C LYS A 303 12.73 -36.82 -5.39
N SER A 304 12.57 -37.62 -4.34
CA SER A 304 11.45 -37.52 -3.40
C SER A 304 11.86 -37.45 -1.94
N ALA A 305 13.11 -37.77 -1.61
CA ALA A 305 13.63 -37.69 -0.27
C ALA A 305 13.70 -36.23 0.19
N ARG A 306 13.33 -36.01 1.45
CA ARG A 306 13.28 -34.70 2.08
C ARG A 306 14.19 -34.69 3.30
N MET A 307 14.63 -33.48 3.62
CA MET A 307 15.27 -33.15 4.88
C MET A 307 14.31 -32.23 5.63
N GLU A 308 13.94 -32.64 6.83
CA GLU A 308 12.93 -31.97 7.66
C GLU A 308 13.60 -31.43 8.93
N THR A 309 13.15 -30.27 9.38
CA THR A 309 13.51 -29.74 10.70
C THR A 309 12.62 -30.36 11.77
N LYS A 310 13.24 -30.95 12.79
CA LYS A 310 12.55 -31.51 13.96
C LYS A 310 12.93 -30.70 15.18
N ALA A 311 11.95 -30.07 15.81
CA ALA A 311 12.18 -29.41 17.09
C ALA A 311 12.54 -30.45 18.16
N ARG A 312 13.51 -30.12 19.01
CA ARG A 312 13.84 -30.94 20.18
C ARG A 312 12.74 -30.83 21.24
N GLU A 313 12.52 -31.93 21.96
CA GLU A 313 11.38 -32.08 22.86
C GLU A 313 11.37 -31.03 23.98
N GLU A 314 12.55 -30.62 24.47
CA GLU A 314 12.70 -29.59 25.51
C GLU A 314 12.19 -28.20 25.10
N TYR A 315 12.03 -27.95 23.80
CA TYR A 315 11.52 -26.68 23.27
C TYR A 315 10.05 -26.74 22.86
N TYR A 316 9.34 -27.85 23.10
CA TYR A 316 7.92 -27.96 22.77
C TYR A 316 7.09 -26.96 23.57
N GLY A 317 6.45 -26.02 22.87
CA GLY A 317 5.64 -24.97 23.48
C GLY A 317 5.68 -23.66 22.71
N SER A 318 5.43 -22.55 23.41
CA SER A 318 5.22 -21.23 22.80
C SER A 318 6.46 -20.67 22.08
N ILE A 319 7.67 -21.10 22.44
CA ILE A 319 8.91 -20.61 21.84
C ILE A 319 9.02 -20.97 20.35
N LEU A 320 8.45 -22.10 19.93
CA LEU A 320 8.48 -22.55 18.53
C LEU A 320 7.73 -21.61 17.59
N SER A 321 6.73 -20.87 18.08
CA SER A 321 6.02 -19.88 17.25
C SER A 321 6.92 -18.72 16.83
N LYS A 322 7.92 -18.37 17.65
CA LYS A 322 8.91 -17.32 17.37
C LYS A 322 10.07 -17.80 16.48
N TYR A 323 10.41 -19.09 16.59
CA TYR A 323 11.54 -19.71 15.89
C TYR A 323 11.09 -20.72 14.82
N ASN A 324 9.88 -20.55 14.28
CA ASN A 324 9.39 -21.42 13.22
C ASN A 324 10.24 -21.23 11.95
N PRO A 325 10.90 -22.29 11.43
CA PRO A 325 11.72 -22.20 10.23
C PRO A 325 10.82 -21.92 9.00
N SER A 326 11.03 -20.77 8.36
CA SER A 326 10.36 -20.38 7.12
C SER A 326 11.31 -20.22 5.94
N GLY A 327 12.62 -20.15 6.21
CA GLY A 327 13.66 -20.07 5.20
C GLY A 327 14.90 -20.84 5.61
N LEU A 328 15.70 -21.20 4.61
CA LEU A 328 16.98 -21.87 4.75
C LEU A 328 17.99 -21.19 3.83
N ALA A 329 19.03 -20.60 4.42
CA ALA A 329 20.22 -20.19 3.67
C ALA A 329 21.24 -21.33 3.73
N VAL A 330 21.63 -21.84 2.56
CA VAL A 330 22.64 -22.88 2.38
C VAL A 330 23.93 -22.19 1.98
N VAL A 331 24.89 -22.18 2.90
CA VAL A 331 26.18 -21.50 2.73
C VAL A 331 27.26 -22.55 2.49
N ASP A 332 27.98 -22.47 1.37
CA ASP A 332 29.08 -23.37 1.07
C ASP A 332 30.43 -22.88 1.66
N THR A 333 31.48 -23.65 1.43
CA THR A 333 32.85 -23.35 1.91
C THR A 333 33.43 -22.07 1.28
N ASP A 334 32.92 -21.65 0.13
CA ASP A 334 33.32 -20.42 -0.57
C ASP A 334 32.41 -19.23 -0.21
N LYS A 335 31.55 -19.40 0.81
CA LYS A 335 30.56 -18.43 1.29
C LYS A 335 29.53 -18.02 0.24
N GLN A 336 29.32 -18.83 -0.80
CA GLN A 336 28.18 -18.65 -1.70
C GLN A 336 26.91 -19.13 -1.01
N VAL A 337 25.81 -18.41 -1.26
CA VAL A 337 24.55 -18.67 -0.57
C VAL A 337 23.43 -18.98 -1.55
N ARG A 338 22.71 -20.07 -1.28
CA ARG A 338 21.41 -20.37 -1.90
C ARG A 338 20.31 -20.27 -0.87
N PHE A 339 19.26 -19.52 -1.16
CA PHE A 339 18.14 -19.33 -0.25
C PHE A 339 16.89 -20.08 -0.70
N PHE A 340 16.29 -20.81 0.23
CA PHE A 340 15.08 -21.60 0.00
C PHE A 340 13.99 -21.19 0.98
N ARG A 341 12.77 -20.98 0.49
CA ARG A 341 11.59 -20.87 1.36
C ARG A 341 11.20 -22.27 1.81
N LEU A 342 11.16 -22.48 3.12
CA LEU A 342 10.75 -23.76 3.68
C LEU A 342 9.23 -23.80 3.82
N ASN A 343 8.62 -24.88 3.35
CA ASN A 343 7.23 -25.18 3.64
C ASN A 343 7.21 -26.23 4.75
N ARG A 344 6.67 -25.86 5.93
CA ARG A 344 6.65 -26.72 7.13
C ARG A 344 8.03 -27.18 7.60
N GLY A 345 9.08 -26.40 7.30
CA GLY A 345 10.44 -26.72 7.72
C GLY A 345 11.09 -27.87 6.94
N GLU A 346 10.61 -28.15 5.72
CA GLU A 346 11.10 -29.24 4.85
C GLU A 346 11.77 -28.67 3.58
N ILE A 347 12.79 -29.37 3.07
CA ILE A 347 13.43 -29.14 1.76
C ILE A 347 13.67 -30.49 1.06
N TYR A 348 13.53 -30.54 -0.27
CA TYR A 348 13.88 -31.74 -1.03
C TYR A 348 15.39 -31.86 -1.23
N LEU A 349 15.92 -33.09 -1.20
CA LEU A 349 17.36 -33.31 -1.39
C LEU A 349 17.83 -32.91 -2.80
N ASN A 350 17.00 -33.03 -3.83
CA ASN A 350 17.36 -32.56 -5.17
C ASN A 350 17.39 -31.04 -5.34
N GLU A 351 16.72 -30.29 -4.45
CA GLU A 351 16.82 -28.83 -4.38
C GLU A 351 18.07 -28.41 -3.61
N LEU A 352 18.33 -29.08 -2.48
CA LEU A 352 19.49 -28.83 -1.62
C LEU A 352 20.82 -29.21 -2.31
N LEU A 353 20.84 -30.35 -2.99
CA LEU A 353 21.99 -30.96 -3.65
C LEU A 353 21.70 -31.11 -5.15
N PRO A 354 21.98 -30.08 -5.97
CA PRO A 354 21.84 -30.17 -7.42
C PRO A 354 22.68 -31.32 -8.01
N PRO A 355 22.27 -31.94 -9.13
CA PRO A 355 23.01 -33.06 -9.72
C PRO A 355 24.47 -32.72 -10.04
N THR A 356 24.73 -31.49 -10.49
CA THR A 356 26.08 -31.00 -10.80
C THR A 356 27.01 -31.06 -9.60
N VAL A 357 26.51 -30.74 -8.40
CA VAL A 357 27.29 -30.80 -7.16
C VAL A 357 27.65 -32.26 -6.81
N LEU A 358 26.72 -33.19 -7.01
CA LEU A 358 26.97 -34.61 -6.75
C LEU A 358 27.93 -35.21 -7.79
N ASP A 359 27.83 -34.79 -9.04
CA ASP A 359 28.75 -35.18 -10.10
C ASP A 359 30.17 -34.68 -9.83
N GLU A 360 30.33 -33.40 -9.48
CA GLU A 360 31.62 -32.80 -9.09
C GLU A 360 32.24 -33.53 -7.89
N LEU A 361 31.44 -33.87 -6.88
CA LEU A 361 31.89 -34.65 -5.73
C LEU A 361 32.38 -36.05 -6.13
N ALA A 362 31.64 -36.76 -6.98
CA ALA A 362 32.04 -38.08 -7.46
C ALA A 362 33.30 -38.04 -8.34
N GLU A 363 33.46 -36.99 -9.15
CA GLU A 363 34.64 -36.74 -9.98
C GLU A 363 35.88 -36.44 -9.14
N ALA A 364 35.73 -35.77 -8.00
CA ALA A 364 36.82 -35.51 -7.06
C ALA A 364 37.42 -36.81 -6.50
N GLY A 365 36.60 -37.85 -6.31
CA GLY A 365 37.05 -39.21 -6.00
C GLY A 365 36.85 -39.63 -4.54
N GLU A 366 37.04 -40.92 -4.24
CA GLU A 366 36.67 -41.54 -2.96
C GLU A 366 37.32 -40.81 -1.76
N GLY A 367 36.51 -40.52 -0.74
CA GLY A 367 36.92 -39.80 0.47
C GLY A 367 36.75 -38.28 0.42
N HIS A 368 36.39 -37.69 -0.73
CA HIS A 368 36.08 -36.26 -0.81
C HIS A 368 34.76 -35.92 -0.11
N VAL A 369 34.68 -34.67 0.37
CA VAL A 369 33.58 -34.15 1.17
C VAL A 369 33.16 -32.79 0.62
N ILE A 370 31.86 -32.56 0.54
CA ILE A 370 31.28 -31.21 0.44
C ILE A 370 30.63 -30.86 1.78
N GLU A 371 30.84 -29.63 2.23
CA GLU A 371 30.33 -29.13 3.50
C GLU A 371 29.48 -27.88 3.29
N TYR A 372 28.40 -27.78 4.06
CA TYR A 372 27.47 -26.66 4.07
C TYR A 372 27.18 -26.24 5.51
N LYS A 373 27.05 -24.93 5.72
CA LYS A 373 26.33 -24.36 6.87
C LYS A 373 24.87 -24.13 6.45
N LEU A 374 23.96 -24.73 7.18
CA LEU A 374 22.51 -24.59 7.01
C LEU A 374 21.98 -23.59 8.02
N GLU A 375 21.67 -22.38 7.56
CA GLU A 375 21.18 -21.30 8.42
C GLU A 375 19.65 -21.22 8.37
N LEU A 376 19.00 -21.52 9.48
CA LEU A 376 17.54 -21.44 9.62
C LEU A 376 17.09 -20.00 9.82
N VAL A 377 16.10 -19.59 9.02
CA VAL A 377 15.54 -18.24 9.00
C VAL A 377 14.06 -18.30 9.37
N ASN A 378 13.64 -17.45 10.31
CA ASN A 378 12.23 -17.35 10.69
C ASN A 378 11.44 -16.36 9.81
N ALA A 379 10.13 -16.25 10.03
CA ALA A 379 9.25 -15.42 9.21
C ALA A 379 9.57 -13.91 9.29
N ALA A 380 10.28 -13.48 10.33
CA ALA A 380 10.77 -12.10 10.46
C ALA A 380 12.09 -11.88 9.70
N GLY A 381 12.62 -12.91 9.04
CA GLY A 381 13.90 -12.86 8.34
C GLY A 381 15.11 -12.90 9.26
N ALA A 382 14.94 -13.37 10.50
CA ALA A 382 16.06 -13.54 11.42
C ALA A 382 16.70 -14.90 11.23
N VAL A 383 18.00 -14.94 10.95
CA VAL A 383 18.81 -16.16 11.09
C VAL A 383 18.91 -16.47 12.58
N PHE A 384 18.42 -17.64 12.97
CA PHE A 384 18.35 -17.99 14.38
C PHE A 384 19.12 -19.26 14.72
N GLN A 385 19.45 -20.15 13.79
CA GLN A 385 20.22 -21.35 14.11
C GLN A 385 21.07 -21.75 12.90
N VAL A 386 22.28 -22.24 13.16
CA VAL A 386 23.20 -22.74 12.14
C VAL A 386 23.44 -24.23 12.41
N LEU A 387 23.29 -25.06 11.37
CA LEU A 387 23.45 -26.51 11.44
C LEU A 387 24.49 -26.97 10.42
N PRO A 388 25.48 -27.80 10.81
CA PRO A 388 26.43 -28.34 9.85
C PRO A 388 25.77 -29.45 9.03
N PHE A 389 26.09 -29.51 7.74
CA PHE A 389 25.68 -30.57 6.85
C PHE A 389 26.81 -30.93 5.90
N LYS A 390 27.02 -32.22 5.64
CA LYS A 390 28.05 -32.66 4.69
C LYS A 390 27.64 -33.89 3.90
N VAL A 391 28.22 -34.04 2.72
CA VAL A 391 28.10 -35.24 1.90
C VAL A 391 29.48 -35.79 1.60
N VAL A 392 29.68 -37.08 1.86
CA VAL A 392 30.97 -37.77 1.65
C VAL A 392 30.84 -38.78 0.52
N TYR A 393 31.76 -38.78 -0.43
CA TYR A 393 31.79 -39.80 -1.47
C TYR A 393 32.55 -41.05 -1.01
N LYS A 394 31.90 -42.22 -1.03
CA LYS A 394 32.48 -43.49 -0.55
C LYS A 394 32.18 -44.67 -1.46
#